data_AF-A0A0M3KKB0-F1
#
_entry.id   AF-A0A0M3KKB0-F1
#
_cell.length_a   1.000
_cell.length_b   1.000
_cell.length_c   1.000
_cell.angle_alpha   90.00
_cell.angle_beta   90.00
_cell.angle_gamma   90.00
#
_symmetry.space_group_name_H-M   'P 1'
#
loop_
_entity.id
_entity.type
_entity.pdbx_description
1 polymer ?
#
loop_
_entity_poly.entity_id
_entity_poly.type
_entity_poly.pdbx_seq_one_letter_code
_entity_poly.pdbx_strand_id
1 'polypeptide(L)'
;MSTASYQYFTYFTIDQALADLRVFIEAMNKKYFSDIAKPRWLLFGGSYPGSLSAWLREKNPDITIGAISSSCAVNTITDYWGLFRLILGF
;
A
#
# COMPACT_ATOMS: atom_id res chain seq x y z
N MET A 1 20.94 -18.13 8.36
CA MET A 1 20.56 -16.73 8.68
C MET A 1 20.75 -16.54 10.17
N SER A 2 21.52 -15.53 10.60
CA SER A 2 21.77 -15.30 12.03
C SER A 2 20.53 -14.70 12.70
N THR A 3 20.25 -15.11 13.93
CA THR A 3 19.08 -14.67 14.71
C THR A 3 19.00 -13.16 14.91
N ALA A 4 20.14 -12.45 14.81
CA ALA A 4 20.20 -10.99 14.83
C ALA A 4 19.42 -10.33 13.69
N SER A 5 19.36 -10.93 12.49
CA SER A 5 18.64 -10.34 11.35
C SER A 5 17.12 -10.35 11.55
N TYR A 6 16.58 -11.32 12.29
CA TYR A 6 15.13 -11.46 12.49
C TYR A 6 14.56 -10.30 13.31
N GLN A 7 15.31 -9.80 14.30
CA GLN A 7 14.88 -8.64 15.11
C GLN A 7 14.71 -7.36 14.28
N TYR A 8 15.55 -7.16 13.26
CA TYR A 8 15.48 -5.96 12.40
C TYR A 8 14.29 -5.98 11.42
N PHE A 9 13.72 -7.14 11.10
CA PHE A 9 12.56 -7.25 10.20
C PHE A 9 11.21 -7.31 10.93
N THR A 10 11.20 -7.21 12.26
CA THR A 10 9.96 -7.24 13.07
C THR A 10 8.91 -6.24 12.59
N TYR A 11 9.35 -5.06 12.13
CA TYR A 11 8.49 -3.99 11.64
C TYR A 11 8.38 -3.93 10.11
N PHE A 12 9.02 -4.85 9.39
CA PHE A 12 8.99 -4.89 7.94
C PHE A 12 7.74 -5.64 7.45
N THR A 13 6.57 -5.01 7.64
CA THR A 13 5.27 -5.58 7.29
C THR A 13 4.46 -4.61 6.44
N ILE A 14 3.49 -5.15 5.68
CA ILE A 14 2.55 -4.34 4.89
C ILE A 14 1.73 -3.42 5.81
N ASP A 15 1.29 -3.91 6.97
CA ASP A 15 0.50 -3.11 7.90
C ASP A 15 1.28 -1.91 8.43
N GLN A 16 2.59 -2.09 8.72
CA GLN A 16 3.43 -0.97 9.12
C GLN A 16 3.61 0.05 7.99
N ALA A 17 3.83 -0.41 6.75
CA ALA A 17 3.93 0.48 5.60
C ALA A 17 2.65 1.29 5.35
N LEU A 18 1.47 0.66 5.53
CA LEU A 18 0.18 1.36 5.42
C LEU A 18 -0.02 2.37 6.57
N ALA A 19 0.40 2.03 7.79
CA ALA A 19 0.37 2.95 8.93
C ALA A 19 1.26 4.17 8.68
N ASP A 20 2.47 3.97 8.15
CA ASP A 20 3.40 5.04 7.83
C ASP A 20 2.82 5.99 6.75
N LEU A 21 2.17 5.45 5.71
CA LEU A 21 1.48 6.26 4.70
C LEU A 21 0.34 7.10 5.28
N ARG A 22 -0.43 6.54 6.20
CA ARG A 22 -1.49 7.29 6.91
C ARG A 22 -0.90 8.45 7.73
N VAL A 23 0.13 8.16 8.53
CA VAL A 23 0.82 9.18 9.35
C VAL A 23 1.39 10.28 8.46
N PHE A 24 1.96 9.93 7.30
CA PHE A 24 2.45 10.91 6.34
C PHE A 24 1.34 11.85 5.86
N ILE A 25 0.19 11.31 5.44
CA ILE A 25 -0.97 12.10 4.98
C ILE A 25 -1.45 13.05 6.08
N GLU A 26 -1.61 12.55 7.31
CA GLU A 26 -2.04 13.35 8.46
C GLU A 26 -1.03 14.46 8.78
N ALA A 27 0.26 14.15 8.75
CA ALA A 27 1.33 15.12 8.99
C ALA A 27 1.39 16.21 7.91
N MET A 28 1.23 15.84 6.63
CA MET A 28 1.20 16.78 5.52
C MET A 28 -0.05 17.67 5.56
N ASN A 29 -1.21 17.09 5.92
CA ASN A 29 -2.44 17.87 6.14
C ASN A 29 -2.24 18.92 7.23
N LYS A 30 -1.67 18.54 8.37
CA LYS A 30 -1.39 19.47 9.46
C LYS A 30 -0.38 20.55 9.07
N LYS A 31 0.65 20.20 8.29
CA LYS A 31 1.76 21.10 7.97
C LYS A 31 1.44 22.08 6.83
N TYR A 32 0.72 21.63 5.81
CA TYR A 32 0.55 22.39 4.56
C TYR A 32 -0.90 22.69 4.20
N PHE A 33 -1.87 21.99 4.80
CA PHE A 33 -3.28 22.06 4.41
C PHE A 33 -4.20 22.28 5.63
N SER A 34 -3.71 22.92 6.69
CA SER A 34 -4.46 23.16 7.94
C SER A 34 -5.74 23.95 7.73
N ASP A 35 -5.75 24.82 6.72
CA ASP A 35 -6.86 25.73 6.43
C ASP A 35 -7.87 25.12 5.44
N ILE A 36 -7.60 23.91 4.95
CA ILE A 36 -8.48 23.17 4.06
C ILE A 36 -9.30 22.21 4.92
N ALA A 37 -10.62 22.41 4.98
CA ALA A 37 -11.51 21.59 5.81
C ALA A 37 -11.46 20.09 5.50
N LYS A 38 -11.20 19.71 4.24
CA LYS A 38 -11.05 18.32 3.82
C LYS A 38 -10.05 18.17 2.65
N PRO A 39 -8.73 18.09 2.93
CA PRO A 39 -7.72 17.86 1.90
C PRO A 39 -7.98 16.54 1.17
N ARG A 40 -7.83 16.53 -0.16
CA ARG A 40 -8.11 15.35 -0.99
C ARG A 40 -6.82 14.70 -1.46
N TRP A 41 -6.66 13.41 -1.15
CA TRP A 41 -5.51 12.61 -1.57
C TRP A 41 -5.92 11.55 -2.59
N LEU A 42 -5.30 11.57 -3.76
CA LEU A 42 -5.39 10.52 -4.78
C LEU A 42 -4.05 9.78 -4.81
N LEU A 43 -4.08 8.48 -4.54
CA LEU A 43 -2.88 7.66 -4.47
C LEU A 43 -2.49 7.14 -5.86
N PHE A 44 -1.19 7.03 -6.10
CA PHE A 44 -0.64 6.47 -7.34
C PHE A 44 0.46 5.47 -7.00
N GLY A 45 0.44 4.32 -7.67
CA GLY A 45 1.50 3.34 -7.54
C GLY A 45 1.50 2.32 -8.66
N GLY A 46 2.68 1.78 -8.95
CA GLY A 46 2.87 0.64 -9.85
C GLY A 46 3.48 -0.54 -9.10
N SER A 47 3.19 -1.78 -9.51
CA SER A 47 3.70 -2.99 -8.84
C SER A 47 3.36 -2.97 -7.34
N TYR A 48 4.31 -3.26 -6.44
CA TYR A 48 4.10 -3.25 -4.99
C TYR A 48 3.55 -1.91 -4.43
N PRO A 49 4.09 -0.74 -4.79
CA PRO A 49 3.46 0.55 -4.46
C PRO A 49 2.01 0.70 -4.96
N GLY A 50 1.67 0.06 -6.09
CA GLY A 50 0.29 -0.03 -6.57
C GLY A 50 -0.58 -0.82 -5.59
N SER A 51 -0.13 -2.01 -5.20
CA SER A 51 -0.81 -2.80 -4.17
C SER A 51 -1.00 -2.01 -2.87
N LEU A 52 0.03 -1.30 -2.38
CA LEU A 52 -0.09 -0.42 -1.22
C LEU A 52 -1.12 0.71 -1.42
N SER A 53 -1.16 1.32 -2.61
CA SER A 53 -2.13 2.38 -2.93
C SER A 53 -3.57 1.85 -2.88
N ALA A 54 -3.81 0.66 -3.45
CA ALA A 54 -5.12 0.03 -3.42
C ALA A 54 -5.52 -0.40 -2.00
N TRP A 55 -4.62 -1.06 -1.25
CA TRP A 55 -4.90 -1.53 0.10
C TRP A 55 -5.06 -0.39 1.11
N LEU A 56 -4.33 0.72 0.97
CA LEU A 56 -4.55 1.91 1.82
C LEU A 56 -5.93 2.50 1.57
N ARG A 57 -6.35 2.58 0.30
CA ARG A 57 -7.69 3.05 -0.05
C ARG A 57 -8.78 2.15 0.51
N GLU A 58 -8.57 0.84 0.46
CA GLU A 58 -9.50 -0.16 1.00
C GLU A 58 -9.61 -0.08 2.53
N LYS A 59 -8.49 -0.03 3.25
CA LYS A 59 -8.47 0.01 4.73
C LYS A 59 -8.83 1.38 5.31
N ASN A 60 -8.51 2.47 4.62
CA ASN A 60 -8.72 3.84 5.10
C ASN A 60 -9.43 4.70 4.04
N PRO A 61 -10.71 4.42 3.75
CA PRO A 61 -11.45 5.17 2.74
C PRO A 61 -11.76 6.62 3.15
N ASP A 62 -11.53 6.97 4.42
CA ASP A 62 -11.73 8.30 5.00
C ASP A 62 -10.62 9.31 4.66
N ILE A 63 -9.38 8.84 4.49
CA ILE A 63 -8.20 9.71 4.30
C ILE A 63 -7.80 9.92 2.83
N THR A 64 -8.42 9.18 1.90
CA THR A 64 -8.15 9.23 0.46
C THR A 64 -9.46 9.42 -0.31
N ILE A 65 -9.38 9.89 -1.56
CA ILE A 65 -10.54 9.95 -2.46
C ILE A 65 -10.52 8.84 -3.53
N GLY A 66 -9.36 8.19 -3.70
CA GLY A 66 -9.18 7.10 -4.66
C GLY A 66 -7.73 6.64 -4.73
N ALA A 67 -7.49 5.62 -5.55
CA ALA A 67 -6.16 5.10 -5.85
C ALA A 67 -6.07 4.66 -7.32
N ILE A 68 -4.94 4.93 -7.96
CA ILE A 68 -4.56 4.40 -9.27
C ILE A 68 -3.45 3.40 -9.06
N SER A 69 -3.78 2.14 -9.37
CA SER A 69 -2.93 0.98 -9.09
C SER A 69 -2.58 0.26 -10.38
N SER A 70 -1.36 0.46 -10.87
CA SER A 70 -0.90 -0.09 -12.16
C SER A 70 -0.11 -1.38 -11.97
N SER A 71 -0.42 -2.40 -12.78
CA SER A 71 0.37 -3.65 -12.86
C SER A 71 0.69 -4.28 -11.50
N CYS A 72 -0.30 -4.29 -10.60
CA CYS A 72 -0.17 -4.64 -9.20
C CYS A 72 -0.83 -6.00 -8.91
N ALA A 73 -0.29 -6.73 -7.93
CA ALA A 73 -0.96 -7.89 -7.36
C ALA A 73 -1.79 -7.43 -6.15
N VAL A 74 -3.01 -6.93 -6.40
CA VAL A 74 -3.95 -6.56 -5.32
C VAL A 74 -4.55 -7.78 -4.64
N ASN A 75 -4.81 -8.83 -5.42
CA ASN A 75 -5.08 -10.16 -4.91
C ASN A 75 -3.74 -10.87 -4.73
N THR A 76 -3.41 -11.23 -3.50
CA THR A 76 -2.23 -12.00 -3.17
C THR A 76 -2.42 -13.45 -3.61
N ILE A 77 -1.82 -13.79 -4.75
CA ILE A 77 -1.81 -15.15 -5.27
C ILE A 77 -0.60 -15.88 -4.69
N THR A 78 -0.85 -16.96 -3.96
CA THR A 78 0.19 -17.87 -3.46
C THR A 78 0.33 -19.13 -4.33
N ASP A 79 -0.71 -19.45 -5.12
CA ASP A 79 -0.64 -20.49 -6.15
C ASP A 79 0.06 -19.96 -7.41
N TYR A 80 1.38 -20.03 -7.40
CA TYR A 80 2.19 -19.65 -8.56
C TYR A 80 1.97 -20.56 -9.76
N TRP A 81 1.61 -21.84 -9.56
CA TRP A 81 1.31 -22.73 -10.69
C TRP A 81 0.04 -22.30 -11.40
N GLY A 82 -1.02 -21.98 -10.66
CA GLY A 82 -2.23 -21.37 -11.20
C GLY A 82 -1.95 -20.05 -11.91
N LEU A 83 -1.06 -19.21 -11.36
CA LEU A 83 -0.61 -17.99 -12.03
C LEU A 83 0.10 -18.27 -13.35
N PHE A 84 1.01 -19.26 -13.39
CA PHE A 84 1.69 -19.64 -14.63
C PHE A 84 0.72 -20.17 -15.68
N ARG A 85 -0.27 -20.98 -15.29
CA ARG A 85 -1.33 -21.45 -16.20
C ARG A 85 -2.12 -20.28 -16.79
N LEU A 86 -2.49 -19.30 -15.95
CA LEU A 86 -3.19 -18.09 -16.39
C LEU A 86 -2.36 -17.29 -17.42
N ILE A 87 -1.06 -17.11 -17.16
CA ILE A 87 -0.17 -16.32 -18.01
C ILE A 87 0.16 -17.04 -19.31
N LEU A 88 0.39 -18.35 -19.25
CA LEU A 88 0.90 -19.13 -20.37
C LEU A 88 -0.20 -19.83 -21.18
N GLY A 89 -1.44 -19.88 -20.67
CA GLY A 89 -2.63 -20.28 -21.42
C GLY A 89 -2.85 -21.79 -21.55
N PHE A 90 -2.37 -22.60 -20.60
CA PHE A 90 -2.52 -24.06 -20.60
C PHE A 90 -2.80 -24.64 -19.22
#